data_AF-A0A3B8NK26-F1
#
_entry.id   AF-A0A3B8NK26-F1
#
_cell.length_a   1.000
_cell.length_b   1.000
_cell.length_c   1.000
_cell.angle_alpha   90.00
_cell.angle_beta   90.00
_cell.angle_gamma   90.00
#
_symmetry.space_group_name_H-M   'P 1'
#
loop_
_entity.id
_entity.type
_entity.pdbx_description
1 polymer ?
#
loop_
_entity_poly.entity_id
_entity_poly.type
_entity_poly.pdbx_seq_one_letter_code
_entity_poly.pdbx_strand_id
1 'polypeptide(L)' 'MGKRSPAIDRSLESVQKLLKLPDGNTYAGLRDYCMLLLQLDTGIRPGEMLKVIPKDVKIEVREIYVRP' A
#
# COMPACT_ATOMS: atom_id res chain seq x y z
N MET A 1 -5.92 15.46 29.47
CA MET A 1 -5.81 14.00 29.64
C MET A 1 -6.08 13.36 28.27
N GLY A 2 -5.02 13.11 27.49
CA GLY A 2 -5.14 12.70 26.09
C GLY A 2 -5.77 11.31 25.96
N LYS A 3 -6.85 11.19 25.18
CA LYS A 3 -7.44 9.89 24.85
C LYS A 3 -6.35 9.02 24.23
N ARG A 4 -5.94 7.95 24.91
CA ARG A 4 -5.11 6.90 24.31
C ARG A 4 -5.88 6.34 23.13
N SER A 5 -5.31 6.43 21.93
CA SER A 5 -5.87 5.79 20.74
C SER A 5 -6.16 4.31 21.06
N PRO A 6 -7.30 3.75 20.58
CA PRO A 6 -7.56 2.33 20.76
C PRO A 6 -6.37 1.52 20.24
N ALA A 7 -6.03 0.43 20.94
CA ALA A 7 -4.92 -0.43 20.54
C ALA A 7 -5.12 -0.88 19.09
N ILE A 8 -4.26 -0.40 18.18
CA ILE A 8 -4.31 -0.78 16.77
C ILE A 8 -3.80 -2.22 16.68
N ASP A 9 -4.66 -3.11 16.22
CA ASP A 9 -4.29 -4.48 15.88
C ASP A 9 -3.27 -4.46 14.75
N ARG A 10 -2.08 -4.99 15.04
CA ARG A 10 -0.92 -5.07 14.14
C ARG A 10 -0.48 -6.52 13.94
N SER A 11 -1.38 -7.46 14.21
CA SER A 11 -1.10 -8.87 14.00
C SER A 11 -0.88 -9.17 12.51
N LEU A 12 0.01 -10.12 12.24
CA LEU A 12 0.23 -10.66 10.90
C LEU A 12 -1.08 -11.20 10.30
N GLU A 13 -1.94 -11.80 11.12
CA GLU A 13 -3.25 -12.31 10.70
C GLU A 13 -4.14 -11.18 10.14
N SER A 14 -4.21 -10.04 10.82
CA SER A 14 -5.02 -8.91 10.37
C SER A 14 -4.47 -8.27 9.09
N VAL A 15 -3.14 -8.20 8.93
CA VAL A 15 -2.52 -7.78 7.66
C VAL A 15 -2.87 -8.77 6.54
N GLN A 16 -2.80 -10.08 6.79
CA GLN A 16 -3.18 -11.09 5.80
C GLN A 16 -4.66 -11.02 5.42
N LYS A 17 -5.56 -10.72 6.37
CA LYS A 17 -6.97 -10.48 6.07
C LYS A 17 -7.15 -9.23 5.22
N LEU A 18 -6.46 -8.14 5.53
CA LEU A 18 -6.50 -6.89 4.77
C LEU A 18 -6.08 -7.10 3.31
N LEU A 19 -4.99 -7.84 3.07
CA LEU A 19 -4.50 -8.17 1.73
C LEU A 19 -5.48 -9.02 0.90
N LYS A 20 -6.44 -9.70 1.52
CA LYS A 20 -7.46 -10.52 0.85
C LYS A 20 -8.76 -9.75 0.51
N LEU A 21 -8.93 -8.54 1.01
CA LEU A 21 -10.16 -7.75 0.79
C LEU A 21 -10.34 -7.26 -0.65
N PRO A 22 -9.30 -6.81 -1.39
CA PRO A 22 -9.49 -6.32 -2.75
C PRO A 22 -9.87 -7.44 -3.72
N ASP A 23 -10.90 -7.21 -4.54
CA ASP A 23 -11.29 -8.16 -5.60
C ASP A 23 -10.37 -8.05 -6.82
N GLY A 24 -9.43 -8.98 -6.94
CA GLY A 24 -8.45 -9.06 -8.02
C GLY A 24 -9.04 -9.26 -9.43
N ASN A 25 -10.34 -9.56 -9.57
CA ASN A 25 -11.00 -9.66 -10.88
C ASN A 25 -11.46 -8.30 -11.43
N THR A 26 -11.36 -7.25 -10.62
CA THR A 26 -11.66 -5.87 -11.04
C THR A 26 -10.38 -5.06 -11.16
N TYR A 27 -10.36 -4.09 -12.07
CA TYR A 27 -9.24 -3.16 -12.18
C TYR A 27 -8.96 -2.44 -10.86
N ALA A 28 -10.02 -1.97 -10.18
CA ALA A 28 -9.90 -1.26 -8.90
C ALA A 28 -9.33 -2.17 -7.81
N GLY A 29 -9.81 -3.40 -7.67
CA GLY A 29 -9.32 -4.32 -6.66
C GLY A 29 -7.89 -4.78 -6.92
N LEU A 30 -7.50 -5.03 -8.18
CA LEU A 30 -6.10 -5.32 -8.52
C LEU A 30 -5.19 -4.12 -8.19
N ARG A 31 -5.61 -2.90 -8.54
CA ARG A 31 -4.88 -1.67 -8.19
C ARG A 31 -4.70 -1.53 -6.69
N ASP A 32 -5.78 -1.69 -5.92
CA ASP A 32 -5.78 -1.49 -4.47
C ASP A 32 -4.93 -2.57 -3.78
N TYR A 33 -4.96 -3.80 -4.27
CA TYR A 33 -4.05 -4.87 -3.83
C TYR A 33 -2.57 -4.51 -4.05
N CYS A 34 -2.21 -4.08 -5.27
CA CYS A 34 -0.85 -3.63 -5.58
C CYS A 34 -0.41 -2.46 -4.70
N MET A 35 -1.32 -1.52 -4.42
CA MET A 35 -1.07 -0.37 -3.54
C MET A 35 -0.82 -0.78 -2.08
N LEU A 36 -1.52 -1.81 -1.59
CA LEU A 36 -1.26 -2.36 -0.26
C LEU A 36 0.11 -3.03 -0.19
N LEU A 37 0.46 -3.86 -1.18
CA LEU A 37 1.76 -4.52 -1.25
C LEU A 37 2.90 -3.50 -1.31
N LEU A 38 2.76 -2.48 -2.16
CA LEU A 38 3.79 -1.45 -2.29
C LEU A 38 4.04 -0.70 -0.98
N GLN A 39 2.98 -0.37 -0.24
CA GLN A 39 3.10 0.24 1.08
C GLN A 39 3.80 -0.68 2.09
N LEU A 40 3.49 -1.97 2.08
CA LEU A 40 4.13 -2.94 2.98
C LEU A 40 5.62 -3.12 2.68
N ASP A 41 6.00 -3.19 1.41
CA ASP A 41 7.38 -3.45 1.00
C ASP A 41 8.29 -2.22 1.12
N THR A 42 7.76 -1.02 0.88
CA THR A 42 8.57 0.21 0.76
C THR A 42 8.31 1.24 1.85
N GLY A 43 7.19 1.14 2.56
CA GLY A 43 6.74 2.19 3.49
C GLY A 43 6.32 3.50 2.81
N ILE A 44 6.11 3.51 1.48
CA ILE A 44 5.61 4.69 0.74
C ILE A 44 4.31 5.18 1.37
N ARG A 45 4.12 6.50 1.45
CA ARG A 45 2.88 7.07 2.02
C ARG A 45 1.75 7.01 0.98
N PRO A 46 0.48 6.86 1.40
CA PRO A 46 -0.65 6.89 0.47
C PRO A 46 -0.64 8.11 -0.47
N GLY A 47 -0.36 9.31 0.06
CA GLY A 47 -0.33 10.53 -0.75
C GLY A 47 0.81 10.61 -1.78
N GLU A 48 1.92 9.91 -1.54
CA GLU A 48 3.05 9.80 -2.47
C GLU A 48 2.73 8.79 -3.57
N MET A 49 2.23 7.62 -3.18
CA MET A 49 1.84 6.54 -4.09
C MET A 49 0.78 6.96 -5.09
N LEU A 50 -0.21 7.77 -4.68
CA LEU A 50 -1.26 8.28 -5.55
C LEU A 50 -0.76 9.24 -6.65
N LYS A 51 0.48 9.75 -6.54
CA LYS A 51 1.11 10.64 -7.53
C LYS A 51 2.06 9.90 -8.50
N VAL A 52 2.34 8.61 -8.25
CA VAL A 52 3.24 7.81 -9.08
C VAL A 52 2.66 7.66 -10.49
N ILE A 53 3.48 7.92 -11.51
CA ILE A 53 3.12 7.69 -12.91
C ILE A 53 4.02 6.59 -13.51
N PRO A 54 3.68 6.01 -14.68
CA PRO A 54 4.49 4.93 -15.27
C PRO A 54 5.98 5.24 -15.45
N LYS A 55 6.34 6.50 -15.73
CA LYS A 55 7.75 6.95 -15.86
C LYS A 55 8.55 6.85 -14.56
N ASP A 56 7.88 6.87 -13.41
CA ASP A 56 8.52 6.79 -12.09
C ASP A 56 8.86 5.34 -11.71
N VAL A 57 8.33 4.34 -12.43
CA VAL A 57 8.44 2.91 -12.09
C VAL A 57 9.47 2.24 -12.99
N LYS A 58 10.54 1.70 -12.38
CA LYS A 58 11.57 0.91 -13.08
C LYS A 58 11.51 -0.54 -12.62
N ILE A 59 10.71 -1.35 -13.31
CA ILE A 59 10.46 -2.75 -12.92
C ILE A 59 11.73 -3.60 -12.95
N GLU A 60 12.62 -3.39 -13.92
CA GLU A 60 13.85 -4.17 -14.10
C GLU A 60 14.78 -4.09 -12.87
N VAL A 61 14.81 -2.92 -12.22
CA VAL A 61 15.64 -2.65 -11.03
C VAL A 61 14.82 -2.61 -9.75
N ARG A 62 13.49 -2.83 -9.82
CA ARG A 62 12.55 -2.81 -8.69
C ARG A 62 12.56 -1.49 -7.92
N GLU A 63 12.63 -0.37 -8.64
CA GLU A 63 12.63 0.98 -8.05
C GLU A 63 11.37 1.75 -8.42
N ILE A 64 10.90 2.59 -7.49
CA ILE A 64 9.89 3.61 -7.74
C ILE A 64 10.44 4.96 -7.27
N TYR A 65 10.44 5.94 -8.16
CA TYR A 65 10.85 7.31 -7.83
C TYR A 65 9.69 8.08 -7.21
N VAL A 66 9.84 8.48 -5.95
CA VAL A 66 8.84 9.30 -5.25
C VAL A 66 9.16 10.77 -5.46
N ARG A 67 8.17 11.51 -5.99
CA ARG A 67 8.29 12.96 -6.16
C ARG A 67 7.94 13.70 -4.87
N PRO A 68 8.65 14.79 -4.54
CA PRO A 68 8.32 15.64 -3.38
C PRO A 68 6.92 16.27 -3.48
#